data_AF-A0A6J3H780-F1
#
_entry.id   AF-A0A6J3H780-F1
#
_cell.length_a   1.000
_cell.length_b   1.000
_cell.length_c   1.000
_cell.angle_alpha   90.00
_cell.angle_beta   90.00
_cell.angle_gamma   90.00
#
_symmetry.space_group_name_H-M   'P 1'
#
loop_
_entity.id
_entity.type
_entity.pdbx_description
1 polymer ?
#
loop_
_entity_poly.entity_id
_entity_poly.type
_entity_poly.pdbx_seq_one_letter_code
_entity_poly.pdbx_strand_id
1 'polypeptide(L)'
;MGWPHLLAQPQFPLSETLRPVRAEPPCTTMCIIFFKFDPRPVSKNAYRLILAANRDEFYSRPSKLADFWGNNNEILSGLDMEEGKEGGTWLGISTRGKLAALTNYLQPQLDRQARGRGELVTHFLTTDVDSLSYLKKVSVEGHLYNGFNLIAADLRPRAPCPASGLGRHLTGHKETLFTLQKSTAKGDVICYYGNRGEPDPIVLTPGSCRTRPSRTRAGSTCSPY
;
A
#
# COMPACT_ATOMS: atom_id res chain seq x y z
N MET A 1 70.62 -25.81 50.66
CA MET A 1 69.18 -25.63 50.97
C MET A 1 68.83 -24.21 50.54
N GLY A 2 67.92 -23.87 49.62
CA GLY A 2 67.05 -24.59 48.71
C GLY A 2 66.26 -23.52 47.93
N TRP A 3 66.35 -23.58 46.59
CA TRP A 3 65.37 -23.20 45.54
C TRP A 3 64.72 -21.79 45.48
N PRO A 4 64.69 -21.15 44.28
CA PRO A 4 63.95 -19.93 44.01
C PRO A 4 62.51 -20.24 43.56
N HIS A 5 61.51 -19.49 44.04
CA HIS A 5 60.14 -19.59 43.55
C HIS A 5 59.72 -18.34 42.77
N LEU A 6 59.62 -18.54 41.45
CA LEU A 6 58.76 -17.80 40.53
C LEU A 6 57.30 -17.82 41.02
N LEU A 7 56.62 -16.66 41.05
CA LEU A 7 55.17 -16.53 40.88
C LEU A 7 54.92 -15.16 40.22
N ALA A 8 54.69 -15.09 38.91
CA ALA A 8 53.42 -15.27 38.20
C ALA A 8 52.73 -13.92 37.93
N GLN A 9 52.88 -13.45 36.69
CA GLN A 9 52.12 -12.37 36.07
C GLN A 9 50.63 -12.76 36.01
N PRO A 10 49.67 -11.86 36.23
CA PRO A 10 48.26 -12.16 35.99
C PRO A 10 48.01 -12.27 34.47
N GLN A 11 47.89 -13.50 33.99
CA GLN A 11 47.33 -13.81 32.68
C GLN A 11 45.83 -13.51 32.71
N PHE A 12 45.41 -12.46 32.01
CA PHE A 12 44.01 -12.26 31.66
C PHE A 12 43.61 -13.32 30.62
N PRO A 13 42.51 -14.08 30.83
CA PRO A 13 42.11 -15.11 29.90
C PRO A 13 41.62 -14.49 28.58
N LEU A 14 42.30 -14.85 27.49
CA LEU A 14 41.76 -14.84 26.13
C LEU A 14 40.58 -15.83 26.07
N SER A 15 39.35 -15.34 25.96
CA SER A 15 38.22 -15.98 25.24
C SER A 15 36.87 -15.35 25.61
N GLU A 16 36.65 -14.08 25.23
CA GLU A 16 35.28 -13.67 24.91
C GLU A 16 35.03 -14.02 23.45
N THR A 17 34.55 -15.23 23.25
CA THR A 17 33.87 -15.62 22.02
C THR A 17 32.74 -14.63 21.79
N LEU A 18 32.92 -13.76 20.78
CA LEU A 18 31.83 -13.01 20.17
C LEU A 18 30.72 -14.01 19.84
N ARG A 19 29.69 -14.04 20.68
CA ARG A 19 28.48 -14.81 20.36
C ARG A 19 27.96 -14.21 19.06
N PRO A 20 27.71 -15.01 18.02
CA PRO A 20 27.01 -14.50 16.86
C PRO A 20 25.70 -13.91 17.36
N VAL A 21 25.46 -12.63 17.03
CA VAL A 21 24.16 -11.99 17.20
C VAL A 21 23.16 -13.00 16.65
N ARG A 22 22.28 -13.51 17.53
CA ARG A 22 21.21 -14.42 17.11
C ARG A 22 20.51 -13.70 15.97
N ALA A 23 20.51 -14.30 14.77
CA ALA A 23 19.66 -13.84 13.70
C ALA A 23 18.26 -13.74 14.30
N GLU A 24 17.74 -12.51 14.42
CA GLU A 24 16.35 -12.26 14.75
C GLU A 24 15.51 -13.24 13.91
N PRO A 25 14.57 -13.98 14.51
CA PRO A 25 13.71 -14.87 13.73
C PRO A 25 13.12 -14.05 12.58
N PRO A 26 13.02 -14.61 11.35
CA PRO A 26 12.49 -13.85 10.24
C PRO A 26 11.10 -13.37 10.65
N CYS A 27 10.98 -12.05 10.86
CA CYS A 27 9.71 -11.43 11.17
C CYS A 27 8.80 -11.81 10.01
N THR A 28 7.80 -12.65 10.27
CA THR A 28 6.73 -12.92 9.33
C THR A 28 5.93 -11.63 9.25
N THR A 29 6.41 -10.68 8.46
CA THR A 29 5.78 -9.39 8.26
C THR A 29 4.46 -9.65 7.54
N MET A 30 3.37 -9.62 8.29
CA MET A 30 2.04 -9.75 7.73
C MET A 30 1.52 -8.38 7.34
N CYS A 31 0.99 -8.28 6.12
CA CYS A 31 0.29 -7.10 5.65
C CYS A 31 -1.12 -7.54 5.30
N ILE A 32 -2.11 -6.82 5.80
CA ILE A 32 -3.51 -7.09 5.50
C ILE A 32 -4.20 -5.82 5.06
N ILE A 33 -5.00 -5.92 4.01
CA ILE A 33 -5.87 -4.86 3.52
C ILE A 33 -7.30 -5.38 3.53
N PHE A 34 -8.17 -4.62 4.19
CA PHE A 34 -9.61 -4.73 4.04
C PHE A 34 -10.08 -3.55 3.22
N PHE A 35 -10.87 -3.81 2.17
CA PHE A 35 -11.50 -2.73 1.43
C PHE A 35 -12.95 -3.09 1.07
N LYS A 36 -13.80 -2.06 1.08
CA LYS A 36 -15.18 -2.11 0.63
C LYS A 36 -15.37 -1.03 -0.40
N PHE A 37 -15.83 -1.42 -1.59
CA PHE A 37 -16.13 -0.50 -2.66
C PHE A 37 -17.62 -0.55 -3.03
N ASP A 38 -18.28 0.60 -2.99
CA ASP A 38 -19.66 0.80 -3.41
C ASP A 38 -19.71 1.95 -4.44
N PRO A 39 -19.87 1.65 -5.74
CA PRO A 39 -19.93 2.68 -6.78
C PRO A 39 -21.21 3.52 -6.71
N ARG A 40 -22.24 3.06 -5.99
CA ARG A 40 -23.56 3.69 -5.90
C ARG A 40 -24.09 3.64 -4.46
N PRO A 41 -23.47 4.38 -3.53
CA PRO A 41 -23.91 4.42 -2.14
C PRO A 41 -25.35 4.90 -2.04
N VAL A 42 -26.18 4.15 -1.29
CA VAL A 42 -27.64 4.36 -1.19
C VAL A 42 -27.98 5.66 -0.45
N SER A 43 -27.10 6.14 0.44
CA SER A 43 -27.29 7.38 1.19
C SER A 43 -26.19 8.39 0.90
N LYS A 44 -26.48 9.69 1.07
CA LYS A 44 -25.49 10.76 0.92
C LYS A 44 -24.29 10.60 1.87
N ASN A 45 -24.52 9.99 3.04
CA ASN A 45 -23.53 9.80 4.10
C ASN A 45 -22.80 8.44 4.01
N ALA A 46 -23.17 7.57 3.07
CA ALA A 46 -22.46 6.32 2.87
C ALA A 46 -21.13 6.54 2.13
N TYR A 47 -20.10 5.84 2.60
CA TYR A 47 -18.78 5.86 2.00
C TYR A 47 -18.77 5.06 0.69
N ARG A 48 -18.23 5.67 -0.38
CA ARG A 48 -17.98 4.99 -1.67
C ARG A 48 -16.83 3.98 -1.58
N LEU A 49 -15.82 4.30 -0.77
CA LEU A 49 -14.67 3.45 -0.51
C LEU A 49 -14.35 3.51 0.97
N ILE A 50 -14.18 2.35 1.58
CA ILE A 50 -13.55 2.18 2.89
C ILE A 50 -12.33 1.30 2.65
N LEU A 51 -11.16 1.74 3.12
CA LEU A 51 -9.93 0.96 3.07
C LEU A 51 -9.25 1.05 4.42
N ALA A 52 -8.93 -0.11 4.99
CA ALA A 52 -8.14 -0.25 6.20
C ALA A 52 -6.95 -1.16 5.88
N ALA A 53 -5.74 -0.69 6.14
CA ALA A 53 -4.51 -1.43 5.90
C ALA A 53 -3.72 -1.51 7.20
N ASN A 54 -3.33 -2.72 7.59
CA ASN A 54 -2.33 -2.94 8.62
C ASN A 54 -1.06 -3.49 7.96
N ARG A 55 0.08 -2.87 8.26
CA ARG A 55 1.38 -3.25 7.75
C ARG A 55 2.27 -3.59 8.94
N ASP A 56 2.57 -4.87 9.12
CA ASP A 56 3.56 -5.30 10.08
C ASP A 56 4.95 -5.12 9.47
N GLU A 57 5.79 -4.34 10.14
CA GLU A 57 7.16 -4.06 9.75
C GLU A 57 8.02 -3.84 11.00
N PHE A 58 9.34 -3.90 10.85
CA PHE A 58 10.27 -3.48 11.90
C PHE A 58 10.01 -2.03 12.33
N TYR A 59 9.82 -1.82 13.64
CA TYR A 59 9.69 -0.49 14.23
C TYR A 59 10.89 0.43 13.94
N SER A 60 12.07 -0.15 13.72
CA SER A 60 13.29 0.58 13.38
C SER A 60 13.33 1.07 11.94
N ARG A 61 12.44 0.61 11.05
CA ARG A 61 12.42 1.06 9.65
C ARG A 61 11.98 2.52 9.60
N PRO A 62 12.85 3.44 9.15
CA PRO A 62 12.52 4.87 9.12
C PRO A 62 11.42 5.14 8.08
N SER A 63 10.42 5.92 8.46
CA SER A 63 9.33 6.34 7.56
C SER A 63 8.84 7.74 7.93
N LYS A 64 8.38 8.49 6.92
CA LYS A 64 7.70 9.76 7.11
C LYS A 64 6.20 9.51 7.33
N LEU A 65 5.63 10.22 8.29
CA LEU A 65 4.18 10.24 8.52
C LEU A 65 3.42 10.67 7.25
N ALA A 66 2.15 10.27 7.18
CA ALA A 66 1.28 10.64 6.06
C ALA A 66 1.15 12.16 5.96
N ASP A 67 1.51 12.68 4.80
CA ASP A 67 1.51 14.11 4.49
C ASP A 67 1.24 14.32 3.00
N PHE A 68 0.89 15.54 2.62
CA PHE A 68 0.73 15.89 1.20
C PHE A 68 2.08 16.15 0.54
N TRP A 69 2.27 15.59 -0.66
CA TRP A 69 3.46 15.76 -1.48
C TRP A 69 3.13 15.69 -2.99
N GLY A 70 4.17 15.78 -3.82
CA GLY A 70 4.06 15.87 -5.28
C GLY A 70 4.03 17.31 -5.77
N ASN A 71 4.01 17.52 -7.08
CA ASN A 71 4.18 18.86 -7.69
C ASN A 71 3.12 19.88 -7.20
N ASN A 72 1.92 19.42 -6.87
CA ASN A 72 0.81 20.27 -6.42
C ASN A 72 0.28 19.89 -5.03
N ASN A 73 1.07 19.21 -4.18
CA ASN A 73 0.61 18.66 -2.89
C ASN A 73 -0.68 17.84 -3.04
N GLU A 74 -0.73 17.04 -4.10
CA GLU A 74 -1.94 16.36 -4.55
C GLU A 74 -1.98 14.89 -4.13
N ILE A 75 -0.90 14.36 -3.54
CA ILE A 75 -0.78 12.97 -3.10
C ILE A 75 -0.65 12.94 -1.59
N LEU A 76 -1.53 12.19 -0.92
CA LEU A 76 -1.48 11.92 0.51
C LEU A 76 -0.97 10.49 0.72
N SER A 77 0.20 10.35 1.31
CA SER A 77 0.74 9.05 1.74
C SER A 77 1.84 9.23 2.79
N GLY A 78 2.14 8.17 3.55
CA GLY A 78 3.43 8.07 4.22
C GLY A 78 4.52 7.77 3.19
N LEU A 79 5.79 8.01 3.53
CA LEU A 79 6.92 7.72 2.65
C LEU A 79 7.94 6.84 3.37
N ASP A 80 8.50 5.88 2.64
CA ASP A 80 9.64 5.10 3.09
C ASP A 80 10.89 6.00 3.09
N MET A 81 11.67 5.92 4.17
CA MET A 81 12.91 6.65 4.34
C MET A 81 14.10 5.70 4.54
N GLU A 82 13.88 4.40 4.34
CA GLU A 82 14.95 3.39 4.35
C GLU A 82 15.92 3.63 3.19
N GLU A 83 17.21 3.46 3.46
CA GLU A 83 18.28 3.70 2.48
C GLU A 83 18.09 2.84 1.22
N GLY A 84 18.05 3.48 0.05
CA GLY A 84 17.80 2.86 -1.24
C GLY A 84 16.33 2.53 -1.52
N LYS A 85 15.40 2.93 -0.65
CA LYS A 85 13.93 2.80 -0.81
C LYS A 85 13.21 4.13 -0.63
N GLU A 86 13.94 5.24 -0.53
CA GLU A 86 13.42 6.57 -0.23
C GLU A 86 12.35 6.99 -1.24
N GLY A 87 11.27 7.57 -0.72
CA GLY A 87 10.16 8.04 -1.55
C GLY A 87 9.22 6.94 -2.04
N GLY A 88 9.49 5.68 -1.72
CA GLY A 88 8.50 4.60 -1.85
C GLY A 88 7.31 4.79 -0.90
N THR A 89 6.18 4.16 -1.18
CA THR A 89 5.05 4.11 -0.24
C THR A 89 4.27 2.81 -0.34
N TRP A 90 3.50 2.46 0.69
CA TRP A 90 2.68 1.25 0.73
C TRP A 90 1.19 1.53 0.53
N LEU A 91 0.75 2.75 0.78
CA LEU A 91 -0.64 3.17 0.62
C LEU A 91 -0.67 4.67 0.37
N GLY A 92 -1.34 5.08 -0.70
CA GLY A 92 -1.54 6.49 -0.98
C GLY A 92 -2.78 6.75 -1.83
N ILE A 93 -3.24 8.00 -1.76
CA ILE A 93 -4.34 8.52 -2.56
C ILE A 93 -4.00 9.88 -3.11
N SER A 94 -4.36 10.14 -4.36
CA SER A 94 -4.27 11.44 -5.00
C SER A 94 -5.63 12.14 -5.01
N THR A 95 -5.62 13.48 -4.90
CA THR A 95 -6.81 14.32 -5.11
C THR A 95 -7.39 14.18 -6.52
N ARG A 96 -6.59 13.68 -7.48
CA ARG A 96 -7.02 13.31 -8.84
C ARG A 96 -7.84 12.02 -8.90
N GLY A 97 -7.98 11.33 -7.77
CA GLY A 97 -8.77 10.10 -7.64
C GLY A 97 -7.97 8.82 -7.84
N LYS A 98 -6.65 8.88 -7.97
CA LYS A 98 -5.80 7.68 -7.99
C LYS A 98 -5.59 7.15 -6.58
N LEU A 99 -5.74 5.85 -6.38
CA LEU A 99 -5.41 5.18 -5.12
C LEU A 99 -4.59 3.94 -5.41
N ALA A 100 -3.54 3.70 -4.64
CA ALA A 100 -2.81 2.45 -4.70
C ALA A 100 -2.39 1.97 -3.32
N ALA A 101 -2.37 0.65 -3.16
CA ALA A 101 -2.01 0.00 -1.92
C ALA A 101 -1.26 -1.30 -2.20
N LEU A 102 -0.25 -1.58 -1.40
CA LEU A 102 0.67 -2.70 -1.57
C LEU A 102 0.71 -3.56 -0.31
N THR A 103 0.66 -4.89 -0.50
CA THR A 103 0.95 -5.86 0.56
C THR A 103 2.12 -6.76 0.16
N ASN A 104 2.86 -7.20 1.17
CA ASN A 104 3.92 -8.17 0.98
C ASN A 104 3.32 -9.55 0.68
N TYR A 105 3.97 -10.32 -0.20
CA TYR A 105 3.75 -11.76 -0.30
C TYR A 105 4.77 -12.46 0.60
N LEU A 106 4.28 -13.28 1.54
CA LEU A 106 5.15 -14.04 2.43
C LEU A 106 5.87 -15.13 1.63
N GLN A 107 7.20 -15.02 1.52
CA GLN A 107 8.03 -16.00 0.83
C GLN A 107 9.28 -16.34 1.68
N PRO A 108 9.76 -17.61 1.66
CA PRO A 108 10.87 -18.04 2.52
C PRO A 108 12.22 -17.40 2.17
N GLN A 109 12.41 -17.07 0.89
CA GLN A 109 13.64 -16.47 0.39
C GLN A 109 13.33 -15.10 -0.24
N LEU A 110 14.08 -14.09 0.18
CA LEU A 110 14.02 -12.74 -0.38
C LEU A 110 15.28 -12.52 -1.22
N ASP A 111 15.09 -12.05 -2.44
CA ASP A 111 16.18 -11.55 -3.27
C ASP A 111 16.57 -10.15 -2.78
N ARG A 112 17.83 -9.99 -2.36
CA ARG A 112 18.37 -8.71 -1.87
C ARG A 112 18.64 -7.71 -3.00
N GLN A 113 18.75 -8.18 -4.23
CA GLN A 113 18.96 -7.34 -5.42
C GLN A 113 17.64 -6.89 -6.06
N ALA A 114 16.51 -7.41 -5.58
CA ALA A 114 15.20 -7.02 -6.08
C ALA A 114 14.86 -5.55 -5.77
N ARG A 115 14.11 -4.95 -6.69
CA ARG A 115 13.68 -3.55 -6.59
C ARG A 115 12.73 -3.31 -5.43
N GLY A 116 12.71 -2.06 -4.95
CA GLY A 116 11.84 -1.62 -3.86
C GLY A 116 10.39 -1.54 -4.30
N ARG A 117 9.54 -2.42 -3.77
CA ARG A 117 8.11 -2.47 -4.14
C ARG A 117 7.34 -1.17 -3.89
N GLY A 118 7.76 -0.37 -2.90
CA GLY A 118 7.10 0.90 -2.58
C GLY A 118 7.12 1.90 -3.74
N GLU A 119 8.08 1.80 -4.67
CA GLU A 119 8.14 2.66 -5.86
C GLU A 119 6.95 2.43 -6.80
N LEU A 120 6.37 1.22 -6.82
CA LEU A 120 5.22 0.89 -7.66
C LEU A 120 4.00 1.73 -7.31
N VAL A 121 3.79 2.00 -6.03
CA VAL A 121 2.69 2.82 -5.52
C VAL A 121 2.96 4.29 -5.82
N THR A 122 4.15 4.79 -5.48
CA THR A 122 4.56 6.18 -5.76
C THR A 122 4.40 6.51 -7.24
N HIS A 123 4.93 5.67 -8.12
CA HIS A 123 4.93 5.90 -9.55
C HIS A 123 3.50 5.86 -10.15
N PHE A 124 2.61 5.00 -9.64
CA PHE A 124 1.20 5.01 -10.03
C PHE A 124 0.50 6.33 -9.66
N LEU A 125 0.76 6.85 -8.46
CA LEU A 125 0.10 8.06 -7.97
C LEU A 125 0.55 9.33 -8.72
N THR A 126 1.79 9.33 -9.24
CA THR A 126 2.36 10.46 -9.99
C THR A 126 2.05 10.42 -11.49
N THR A 127 1.82 9.24 -12.08
CA THR A 127 1.54 9.10 -13.52
C THR A 127 0.08 9.40 -13.87
N ASP A 128 -0.20 9.61 -15.16
CA ASP A 128 -1.55 9.78 -15.71
C ASP A 128 -2.10 8.49 -16.35
N VAL A 129 -1.36 7.39 -16.29
CA VAL A 129 -1.76 6.08 -16.83
C VAL A 129 -2.89 5.47 -16.00
N ASP A 130 -3.91 4.89 -16.64
CA ASP A 130 -5.02 4.21 -15.94
C ASP A 130 -4.57 2.93 -15.20
N SER A 131 -5.31 2.52 -14.19
CA SER A 131 -4.98 1.43 -13.27
C SER A 131 -4.73 0.11 -13.98
N LEU A 132 -5.53 -0.23 -15.01
CA LEU A 132 -5.38 -1.49 -15.72
C LEU A 132 -4.14 -1.48 -16.62
N SER A 133 -3.96 -0.42 -17.40
CA SER A 133 -2.77 -0.25 -18.25
C SER A 133 -1.49 -0.22 -17.41
N TYR A 134 -1.55 0.42 -16.25
CA TYR A 134 -0.43 0.46 -15.31
C TYR A 134 -0.05 -0.92 -14.80
N LEU A 135 -1.03 -1.68 -14.28
CA LEU A 135 -0.74 -3.03 -13.76
C LEU A 135 -0.31 -4.00 -14.85
N LYS A 136 -0.74 -3.83 -16.11
CA LYS A 136 -0.23 -4.61 -17.24
C LYS A 136 1.24 -4.35 -17.51
N LYS A 137 1.69 -3.10 -17.36
CA LYS A 137 3.13 -2.79 -17.44
C LYS A 137 3.88 -3.46 -16.28
N VAL A 138 3.34 -3.35 -15.06
CA VAL A 138 3.92 -3.97 -13.87
C VAL A 138 3.99 -5.49 -13.99
N SER A 139 3.03 -6.14 -14.65
CA SER A 139 3.04 -7.60 -14.79
C SER A 139 4.18 -8.12 -15.68
N VAL A 140 4.57 -7.36 -16.70
CA VAL A 140 5.76 -7.66 -17.52
C VAL A 140 7.05 -7.54 -16.70
N GLU A 141 7.12 -6.53 -15.83
CA GLU A 141 8.28 -6.23 -14.99
C GLU A 141 8.23 -6.93 -13.61
N GLY A 142 7.22 -7.77 -13.35
CA GLY A 142 6.94 -8.33 -12.02
C GLY A 142 8.06 -9.19 -11.44
N HIS A 143 8.91 -9.74 -12.31
CA HIS A 143 10.09 -10.54 -11.96
C HIS A 143 11.22 -9.73 -11.31
N LEU A 144 11.22 -8.39 -11.46
CA LEU A 144 12.23 -7.50 -10.87
C LEU A 144 12.01 -7.26 -9.37
N TYR A 145 10.92 -7.76 -8.80
CA TYR A 145 10.50 -7.52 -7.43
C TYR A 145 10.35 -8.83 -6.65
N ASN A 146 10.62 -8.76 -5.35
CA ASN A 146 10.16 -9.80 -4.42
C ASN A 146 8.63 -9.89 -4.44
N GLY A 147 8.07 -11.00 -3.96
CA GLY A 147 6.62 -11.23 -4.01
C GLY A 147 5.79 -10.08 -3.42
N PHE A 148 4.73 -9.68 -4.11
CA PHE A 148 3.83 -8.60 -3.70
C PHE A 148 2.42 -8.79 -4.22
N ASN A 149 1.48 -8.08 -3.61
CA ASN A 149 0.17 -7.79 -4.18
C ASN A 149 -0.02 -6.28 -4.25
N LEU A 150 -0.61 -5.82 -5.34
CA LEU A 150 -0.82 -4.41 -5.64
C LEU A 150 -2.27 -4.18 -6.05
N ILE A 151 -2.92 -3.27 -5.35
CA ILE A 151 -4.23 -2.72 -5.71
C ILE A 151 -3.97 -1.34 -6.30
N ALA A 152 -4.56 -1.06 -7.47
CA ALA A 152 -4.54 0.25 -8.11
C ALA A 152 -5.96 0.62 -8.53
N ALA A 153 -6.37 1.85 -8.27
CA ALA A 153 -7.73 2.31 -8.53
C ALA A 153 -7.73 3.72 -9.13
N ASP A 154 -8.60 3.90 -10.13
CA ASP A 154 -9.02 5.20 -10.63
C ASP A 154 -10.45 5.48 -10.14
N LEU A 155 -10.58 6.43 -9.22
CA LEU A 155 -11.83 6.84 -8.61
C LEU A 155 -12.25 8.18 -9.20
N ARG A 156 -13.51 8.34 -9.56
CA ARG A 156 -14.01 9.66 -10.01
C ARG A 156 -14.03 10.63 -8.83
N PRO A 157 -13.40 11.81 -8.96
CA PRO A 157 -13.58 12.89 -8.01
C PRO A 157 -15.07 13.18 -7.86
N ARG A 158 -15.56 13.31 -6.61
CA ARG A 158 -16.89 13.89 -6.42
C ARG A 158 -16.79 15.35 -6.85
N ALA A 159 -17.71 15.80 -7.70
CA ALA A 159 -17.91 17.24 -7.86
C ALA A 159 -18.09 17.85 -6.46
N PRO A 160 -17.47 19.00 -6.16
CA PRO A 160 -17.71 19.69 -4.90
C PRO A 160 -19.22 19.81 -4.70
N CYS A 161 -19.72 19.43 -3.52
CA CYS A 161 -21.10 19.73 -3.18
C CYS A 161 -21.23 21.25 -3.25
N PRO A 162 -22.12 21.84 -4.07
CA PRO A 162 -22.32 23.28 -4.03
C PRO A 162 -22.67 23.60 -2.58
N ALA A 163 -21.83 24.42 -1.94
CA ALA A 163 -22.02 24.81 -0.56
C ALA A 163 -23.47 25.28 -0.41
N SER A 164 -24.25 24.56 0.40
CA SER A 164 -25.60 24.97 0.74
C SER A 164 -25.51 26.39 1.27
N GLY A 165 -26.10 27.32 0.53
CA GLY A 165 -25.93 28.75 0.75
C GLY A 165 -26.27 29.16 2.17
N LEU A 166 -25.30 29.82 2.82
CA LEU A 166 -25.58 30.83 3.81
C LEU A 166 -24.55 31.97 3.64
N GLY A 167 -24.97 32.97 2.87
CA GLY A 167 -24.51 34.36 2.77
C GLY A 167 -23.03 34.71 3.01
N ARG A 168 -22.39 35.31 1.99
CA ARG A 168 -22.21 36.77 1.94
C ARG A 168 -21.67 37.22 0.59
N HIS A 169 -22.28 38.29 0.11
CA HIS A 169 -21.90 39.09 -1.05
C HIS A 169 -20.61 39.84 -0.74
N LEU A 170 -19.51 39.54 -1.45
CA LEU A 170 -18.45 40.51 -1.75
C LEU A 170 -17.83 40.15 -3.10
N THR A 171 -17.89 41.13 -3.99
CA THR A 171 -17.37 41.21 -5.35
C THR A 171 -15.84 41.13 -5.38
N GLY A 172 -15.29 40.39 -6.35
CA GLY A 172 -13.84 40.35 -6.57
C GLY A 172 -13.42 39.15 -7.40
N HIS A 173 -13.50 39.28 -8.71
CA HIS A 173 -13.04 38.31 -9.70
C HIS A 173 -11.63 37.78 -9.42
N LYS A 174 -11.54 36.53 -8.96
CA LYS A 174 -10.55 35.53 -9.40
C LYS A 174 -11.21 34.16 -9.36
N GLU A 175 -12.08 33.89 -10.34
CA GLU A 175 -12.42 32.51 -10.66
C GLU A 175 -11.16 31.86 -11.22
N THR A 176 -10.35 31.28 -10.33
CA THR A 176 -9.38 30.26 -10.72
C THR A 176 -10.22 29.08 -11.20
N LEU A 177 -10.46 29.05 -12.51
CA LEU A 177 -10.91 27.88 -13.26
C LEU A 177 -9.95 26.73 -12.93
N PHE A 178 -10.27 25.98 -11.88
CA PHE A 178 -9.78 24.62 -11.73
C PHE A 178 -10.33 23.87 -12.93
N THR A 179 -9.52 23.82 -13.97
CA THR A 179 -9.75 22.95 -15.11
C THR A 179 -9.61 21.55 -14.55
N LEU A 180 -10.75 21.00 -14.09
CA LEU A 180 -10.92 19.59 -13.80
C LEU A 180 -10.57 18.86 -15.09
N GLN A 181 -9.30 18.45 -15.23
CA GLN A 181 -8.90 17.53 -16.28
C GLN A 181 -9.84 16.33 -16.19
N LYS A 182 -10.49 16.05 -17.33
CA LYS A 182 -11.50 15.00 -17.49
C LYS A 182 -11.03 13.70 -16.82
N SER A 183 -11.55 13.46 -15.62
CA SER A 183 -11.48 12.17 -14.95
C SER A 183 -12.17 11.14 -15.85
N THR A 184 -11.48 10.03 -16.07
CA THR A 184 -11.87 8.84 -16.83
C THR A 184 -13.37 8.74 -17.14
N ALA A 185 -13.75 8.80 -18.43
CA ALA A 185 -15.12 8.62 -18.91
C ALA A 185 -15.74 7.23 -18.56
N LYS A 186 -14.98 6.35 -17.91
CA LYS A 186 -15.30 4.96 -17.59
C LYS A 186 -15.36 4.73 -16.08
N GLY A 187 -16.39 5.27 -15.41
CA GLY A 187 -16.73 4.87 -14.03
C GLY A 187 -15.57 4.92 -13.02
N ASP A 188 -15.74 4.21 -11.90
CA ASP A 188 -14.63 3.93 -10.98
C ASP A 188 -14.09 2.55 -11.31
N VAL A 189 -12.77 2.38 -11.36
CA VAL A 189 -12.10 1.13 -11.70
C VAL A 189 -11.13 0.77 -10.59
N ILE A 190 -11.18 -0.47 -10.12
CA ILE A 190 -10.21 -1.02 -9.17
C ILE A 190 -9.61 -2.26 -9.81
N CYS A 191 -8.29 -2.33 -9.83
CA CYS A 191 -7.53 -3.45 -10.36
C CYS A 191 -6.63 -4.05 -9.29
N TYR A 192 -6.37 -5.33 -9.43
CA TYR A 192 -5.50 -6.12 -8.57
C TYR A 192 -4.48 -6.88 -9.42
N TYR A 193 -3.24 -6.93 -8.95
CA TYR A 193 -2.20 -7.78 -9.52
C TYR A 193 -1.28 -8.29 -8.41
N GLY A 194 -0.88 -9.56 -8.48
CA GLY A 194 0.13 -10.12 -7.60
C GLY A 194 1.10 -10.98 -8.40
N ASN A 195 2.40 -10.70 -8.30
CA ASN A 195 3.43 -11.34 -9.13
C ASN A 195 3.75 -12.80 -8.75
N ARG A 196 3.02 -13.38 -7.78
CA ARG A 196 3.11 -14.78 -7.34
C ARG A 196 1.82 -15.57 -7.54
N GLY A 197 0.76 -14.92 -8.02
CA GLY A 197 -0.54 -15.54 -8.27
C GLY A 197 -0.87 -15.47 -9.75
N GLU A 198 -1.90 -14.70 -10.05
CA GLU A 198 -2.45 -14.54 -11.40
C GLU A 198 -1.42 -13.88 -12.34
N PRO A 199 -1.24 -14.41 -13.56
CA PRO A 199 -0.25 -13.87 -14.50
C PRO A 199 -0.64 -12.47 -14.98
N ASP A 200 -1.94 -12.19 -15.04
CA ASP A 200 -2.49 -10.95 -15.56
C ASP A 200 -3.24 -10.16 -14.47
N PRO A 201 -3.24 -8.82 -14.56
CA PRO A 201 -4.05 -7.98 -13.68
C PRO A 201 -5.55 -8.24 -13.86
N ILE A 202 -6.27 -8.24 -12.73
CA ILE A 202 -7.71 -8.47 -12.67
C ILE A 202 -8.42 -7.16 -12.35
N VAL A 203 -9.51 -6.87 -13.06
CA VAL A 203 -10.44 -5.79 -12.70
C VAL A 203 -11.42 -6.32 -11.67
N LEU A 204 -11.44 -5.70 -10.48
CA LEU A 204 -12.34 -6.08 -9.40
C LEU A 204 -13.74 -5.52 -9.68
N THR A 205 -14.70 -6.42 -9.84
CA THR A 205 -16.11 -6.05 -9.98
C THR A 205 -16.79 -6.02 -8.61
N PRO A 206 -17.66 -5.02 -8.34
CA PRO A 206 -18.45 -5.02 -7.12
C PRO A 206 -19.28 -6.31 -7.03
N GLY A 207 -19.12 -7.04 -5.93
CA GLY A 207 -19.91 -8.25 -5.70
C GLY A 207 -21.40 -7.92 -5.70
N SER A 208 -22.16 -8.53 -6.62
CA SER A 208 -23.62 -8.46 -6.55
C SER A 208 -24.08 -9.33 -5.40
N CYS A 209 -24.43 -8.73 -4.26
CA CYS A 209 -25.09 -9.44 -3.18
C CYS A 209 -26.50 -9.79 -3.66
N ARG A 210 -26.67 -10.97 -4.29
CA ARG A 210 -28.00 -11.53 -4.49
C ARG A 210 -28.51 -11.93 -3.11
N THR A 211 -29.41 -11.13 -2.55
CA THR A 211 -30.23 -11.56 -1.42
C THR A 211 -30.93 -12.85 -1.84
N ARG A 212 -30.44 -14.01 -1.39
CA ARG A 212 -31.23 -15.23 -1.47
C ARG A 212 -32.54 -14.93 -0.72
N PRO A 213 -33.72 -15.12 -1.32
CA PRO A 213 -34.95 -15.11 -0.54
C PRO A 213 -34.76 -16.14 0.58
N SER A 214 -35.07 -15.74 1.81
CA SER A 214 -34.92 -16.55 3.02
C SER A 214 -35.58 -17.92 2.81
N ARG A 215 -34.79 -18.91 2.43
CA ARG A 215 -35.21 -20.31 2.42
C ARG A 215 -35.08 -20.80 3.85
N THR A 216 -36.21 -20.93 4.52
CA THR A 216 -36.37 -21.69 5.76
C THR A 216 -35.61 -23.02 5.66
N ARG A 217 -34.71 -23.26 6.64
CA ARG A 217 -34.05 -24.51 7.05
C ARG A 217 -33.83 -25.60 5.99
N ALA A 218 -32.55 -25.88 5.70
CA ALA A 218 -31.86 -27.16 6.01
C ALA A 218 -30.64 -27.36 5.07
N GLY A 219 -29.49 -27.71 5.64
CA GLY A 219 -28.41 -28.44 4.96
C GLY A 219 -27.39 -27.62 4.16
N SER A 220 -26.14 -27.60 4.67
CA SER A 220 -24.83 -27.80 3.99
C SER A 220 -24.83 -27.81 2.45
N THR A 221 -23.91 -27.18 1.70
CA THR A 221 -22.47 -26.92 1.85
C THR A 221 -22.10 -25.68 1.00
N CYS A 222 -21.07 -24.92 1.39
CA CYS A 222 -20.44 -23.94 0.49
C CYS A 222 -19.26 -24.61 -0.24
N SER A 223 -19.20 -24.45 -1.57
CA SER A 223 -18.03 -24.80 -2.39
C SER A 223 -17.30 -23.52 -2.78
N PRO A 224 -15.95 -23.47 -2.70
CA PRO A 224 -15.19 -22.30 -3.13
C PRO A 224 -14.87 -22.41 -4.62
N TYR A 225 -15.12 -21.33 -5.35
CA TYR A 225 -14.28 -20.87 -6.46
C TYR A 225 -13.75 -19.50 -6.05
#